data_AF-A0A6V7H3M1-F1
#
_entry.id   AF-A0A6V7H3M1-F1
#
_cell.length_a   1.000
_cell.length_b   1.000
_cell.length_c   1.000
_cell.angle_alpha   90.00
_cell.angle_beta   90.00
_cell.angle_gamma   90.00
#
_symmetry.space_group_name_H-M   'P 1'
#
loop_
_entity.id
_entity.type
_entity.pdbx_description
1 polymer ?
#
loop_
_entity_poly.entity_id
_entity_poly.type
_entity_poly.pdbx_seq_one_letter_code
_entity_poly.pdbx_strand_id
1 'polypeptide(L)'
;EDELLKAVRNSESLRLTFTLHLTESTSVEWETVVWRRCLYIRVPSCLLPEGSKEGFVSLLEYAEETLRCKNIIICLRKDRTDRGTCRQPFFESNENDYKEKDFSSKTLCCYGLAMLVRTFMFLGFSVLPPTHSLVPPGSDAGNLYMLYVI
;
A
#
# COMPACT_ATOMS: atom_id res chain seq x y z
N GLU A 1 6.73 -3.06 -23.12
CA GLU A 1 5.44 -3.38 -22.47
C GLU A 1 4.78 -4.65 -23.00
N ASP A 2 4.80 -4.92 -24.32
CA ASP A 2 4.11 -6.09 -24.90
C ASP A 2 4.54 -7.45 -24.33
N GLU A 3 5.84 -7.65 -24.07
CA GLU A 3 6.35 -8.88 -23.45
C GLU A 3 5.85 -9.06 -22.01
N LEU A 4 5.73 -7.97 -21.23
CA LEU A 4 5.13 -8.00 -19.89
C LEU A 4 3.65 -8.37 -19.95
N LEU A 5 2.89 -7.79 -20.89
CA LEU A 5 1.48 -8.13 -21.09
C LEU A 5 1.30 -9.59 -21.53
N LYS A 6 2.24 -10.12 -22.32
CA LYS A 6 2.29 -11.54 -22.69
C LYS A 6 2.56 -12.43 -21.47
N ALA A 7 3.51 -12.04 -20.61
CA ALA A 7 3.82 -12.75 -19.38
C ALA A 7 2.65 -12.73 -18.39
N VAL A 8 1.97 -11.59 -18.22
CA VAL A 8 0.76 -11.48 -17.37
C VAL A 8 -0.36 -12.40 -17.87
N ARG A 9 -0.50 -12.56 -19.19
CA ARG A 9 -1.51 -13.47 -19.78
C ARG A 9 -1.15 -14.95 -19.68
N ASN A 10 0.14 -15.29 -19.73
CA ASN A 10 0.61 -16.67 -19.83
C ASN A 10 1.02 -17.29 -18.48
N SER A 11 1.43 -16.47 -17.51
CA SER A 11 1.87 -16.92 -16.20
C SER A 11 0.71 -17.04 -15.23
N GLU A 12 0.76 -18.04 -14.34
CA GLU A 12 -0.22 -18.15 -13.26
C GLU A 12 -0.15 -16.90 -12.36
N SER A 13 1.06 -16.48 -11.96
CA SER A 13 1.32 -15.22 -11.26
C SER A 13 2.60 -14.55 -11.78
N LEU A 14 2.63 -13.22 -11.81
CA LEU A 14 3.80 -12.44 -12.20
C LEU A 14 4.19 -11.48 -11.08
N ARG A 15 5.43 -11.56 -10.59
CA ARG A 15 5.96 -10.58 -9.64
C ARG A 15 6.49 -9.38 -10.40
N LEU A 16 6.04 -8.19 -10.00
CA LEU A 16 6.48 -6.91 -10.57
C LEU A 16 6.98 -6.02 -9.44
N THR A 17 8.06 -5.29 -9.71
CA THR A 17 8.59 -4.29 -8.78
C THR A 17 8.48 -2.93 -9.46
N PHE A 18 7.80 -1.99 -8.82
CA PHE A 18 7.69 -0.62 -9.31
C PHE A 18 8.59 0.28 -8.47
N THR A 19 9.53 0.94 -9.12
CA THR A 19 10.47 1.85 -8.44
C THR A 19 10.10 3.29 -8.74
N LEU A 20 9.64 4.01 -7.72
CA LEU A 20 9.37 5.44 -7.76
C LEU A 20 10.61 6.20 -7.30
N HIS A 21 11.14 7.07 -8.16
CA HIS A 21 12.28 7.93 -7.81
C HIS A 21 11.74 9.31 -7.44
N LEU A 22 11.84 9.68 -6.16
CA LEU A 22 11.34 10.96 -5.63
C LEU A 22 12.43 12.04 -5.66
N THR A 23 13.66 11.66 -5.37
CA THR A 23 14.87 12.50 -5.49
C THR A 23 16.04 11.65 -6.02
N GLU A 24 17.21 12.26 -6.24
CA GLU A 24 18.43 11.53 -6.65
C GLU A 24 18.89 10.49 -5.61
N SER A 25 18.50 10.64 -4.34
CA SER A 25 18.89 9.76 -3.23
C SER A 25 17.73 8.98 -2.61
N THR A 26 16.48 9.34 -2.92
CA THR A 26 15.28 8.72 -2.34
C THR A 26 14.48 8.02 -3.43
N SER A 27 14.50 6.69 -3.40
CA SER A 27 13.62 5.84 -4.20
C SER A 27 12.76 4.95 -3.30
N VAL A 28 11.57 4.65 -3.78
CA VAL A 28 10.62 3.74 -3.15
C VAL A 28 10.39 2.57 -4.08
N GLU A 29 10.49 1.36 -3.56
CA GLU A 29 10.15 0.14 -4.29
C GLU A 29 8.83 -0.44 -3.79
N TRP A 30 7.93 -0.71 -4.73
CA TRP A 30 6.66 -1.39 -4.49
C TRP A 30 6.75 -2.80 -5.01
N GLU A 31 6.77 -3.76 -4.09
CA GLU A 31 6.67 -5.17 -4.45
C GLU A 31 5.21 -5.52 -4.73
N THR A 32 4.96 -6.01 -5.93
CA THR A 32 3.61 -6.38 -6.38
C THR A 32 3.59 -7.76 -7.04
N VAL A 33 2.42 -8.37 -7.04
CA VAL A 33 2.16 -9.64 -7.72
C VAL A 33 0.86 -9.51 -8.50
N VAL A 34 0.90 -9.76 -9.79
CA VAL A 34 -0.29 -9.85 -10.63
C VAL A 34 -0.74 -11.30 -10.67
N TRP A 35 -1.99 -11.56 -10.33
CA TRP A 35 -2.61 -12.88 -10.38
C TRP A 35 -4.08 -12.76 -10.78
N ARG A 36 -4.51 -13.42 -11.86
CA ARG A 36 -5.93 -13.48 -12.33
C ARG A 36 -6.64 -12.12 -12.43
N ARG A 37 -5.99 -11.11 -13.01
CA ARG A 37 -6.47 -9.70 -13.09
C ARG A 37 -6.64 -9.01 -11.72
N CYS A 38 -5.97 -9.54 -10.70
CA CYS A 38 -5.84 -8.90 -9.40
C CYS A 38 -4.38 -8.50 -9.21
N LEU A 39 -4.15 -7.24 -8.83
CA LEU A 39 -2.82 -6.76 -8.45
C LEU A 39 -2.71 -6.78 -6.93
N TYR A 40 -1.79 -7.58 -6.40
CA TYR A 40 -1.45 -7.62 -4.98
C TYR A 40 -0.27 -6.68 -4.74
N ILE A 41 -0.40 -5.75 -3.80
CA ILE A 41 0.63 -4.76 -3.48
C ILE A 41 1.03 -4.94 -2.02
N ARG A 42 2.31 -5.16 -1.76
CA ARG A 42 2.84 -5.13 -0.40
C ARG A 42 3.13 -3.67 -0.03
N VAL A 43 2.45 -3.16 0.99
CA VAL A 43 2.69 -1.79 1.46
C VAL A 43 4.05 -1.75 2.18
N PRO A 44 4.96 -0.82 1.84
CA PRO A 44 6.20 -0.58 2.59
C PRO A 44 5.94 -0.12 4.03
N SER A 45 6.88 -0.40 4.95
CA SER A 45 6.70 -0.15 6.39
C SER A 45 6.61 1.32 6.77
N CYS A 46 7.45 2.16 6.16
CA CYS A 46 7.41 3.60 6.32
C CYS A 46 6.32 4.19 5.42
N LEU A 47 5.40 4.96 6.01
CA LEU A 47 4.54 5.82 5.21
C LEU A 47 5.46 6.78 4.47
N LEU A 48 5.32 6.73 3.17
CA LEU A 48 6.32 7.11 2.20
C LEU A 48 6.60 8.62 2.24
N PRO A 49 7.74 9.08 1.70
CA PRO A 49 8.05 10.51 1.65
C PRO A 49 6.99 11.31 0.88
N GLU A 50 6.95 12.63 1.08
CA GLU A 50 6.22 13.57 0.23
C GLU A 50 6.45 13.23 -1.27
N GLY A 51 5.38 13.04 -2.05
CA GLY A 51 5.45 12.62 -3.46
C GLY A 51 5.09 11.15 -3.74
N SER A 52 4.97 10.35 -2.70
CA SER A 52 4.60 8.94 -2.80
C SER A 52 3.14 8.67 -3.12
N LYS A 53 2.26 9.64 -2.85
CA LYS A 53 0.83 9.57 -3.15
C LYS A 53 0.62 9.53 -4.66
N GLU A 54 1.30 10.43 -5.36
CA GLU A 54 1.29 10.56 -6.80
C GLU A 54 1.80 9.27 -7.42
N GLY A 55 2.92 8.74 -6.92
CA GLY A 55 3.44 7.46 -7.39
C GLY A 55 2.53 6.27 -7.11
N PHE A 56 1.79 6.27 -5.99
CA PHE A 56 0.79 5.24 -5.72
C PHE A 56 -0.42 5.37 -6.64
N VAL A 57 -0.93 6.58 -6.89
CA VAL A 57 -2.02 6.81 -7.85
C VAL A 57 -1.61 6.38 -9.26
N SER A 58 -0.40 6.75 -9.71
CA SER A 58 0.13 6.30 -11.00
C SER A 58 0.29 4.78 -11.07
N LEU A 59 0.61 4.11 -9.96
CA LEU A 59 0.60 2.65 -9.89
C LEU A 59 -0.80 2.07 -10.07
N LEU A 60 -1.84 2.69 -9.48
CA LEU A 60 -3.23 2.26 -9.68
C LEU A 60 -3.68 2.47 -11.13
N GLU A 61 -3.36 3.62 -11.73
CA GLU A 61 -3.65 3.91 -13.14
C GLU A 61 -2.96 2.90 -14.06
N TYR A 62 -1.68 2.60 -13.82
CA TYR A 62 -0.95 1.57 -14.58
C TYR A 62 -1.58 0.17 -14.42
N ALA A 63 -2.09 -0.14 -13.23
CA ALA A 63 -2.78 -1.40 -12.98
C ALA A 63 -4.08 -1.52 -13.80
N GLU A 64 -4.82 -0.42 -13.95
CA GLU A 64 -6.05 -0.36 -14.74
C GLU A 64 -5.77 -0.36 -16.25
N GLU A 65 -5.03 0.64 -16.74
CA GLU A 65 -4.90 0.90 -18.17
C GLU A 65 -4.02 -0.15 -18.85
N THR A 66 -2.89 -0.45 -18.23
CA THR A 66 -1.86 -1.33 -18.80
C THR A 66 -2.09 -2.77 -18.40
N LEU A 67 -2.16 -3.07 -17.09
CA LEU A 67 -2.30 -4.46 -16.61
C LEU A 67 -3.74 -5.00 -16.74
N ARG A 68 -4.74 -4.14 -17.00
CA ARG A 68 -6.16 -4.52 -17.10
C ARG A 68 -6.65 -5.27 -15.86
N CYS A 69 -6.11 -4.92 -14.70
CA CYS A 69 -6.56 -5.44 -13.42
C CYS A 69 -7.93 -4.86 -13.09
N LYS A 70 -8.80 -5.68 -12.50
CA LYS A 70 -10.12 -5.24 -12.01
C LYS A 70 -10.15 -5.05 -10.51
N ASN A 71 -9.22 -5.72 -9.83
CA ASN A 71 -9.13 -5.73 -8.38
C ASN A 71 -7.70 -5.38 -8.01
N ILE A 72 -7.55 -4.49 -7.03
CA ILE A 72 -6.28 -4.15 -6.42
C ILE A 72 -6.37 -4.52 -4.96
N ILE A 73 -5.44 -5.34 -4.49
CA ILE A 73 -5.40 -5.86 -3.14
C ILE A 73 -4.13 -5.35 -2.49
N ILE A 74 -4.27 -4.61 -1.40
CA ILE A 74 -3.12 -4.17 -0.61
C ILE A 74 -2.96 -5.08 0.60
N CYS A 75 -1.72 -5.49 0.83
CA CYS A 75 -1.31 -6.38 1.91
C CYS A 75 -0.58 -5.56 2.97
N LEU A 76 -1.21 -5.41 4.14
CA LEU A 76 -0.66 -4.71 5.29
C LEU A 76 -0.30 -5.73 6.39
N ARG A 77 0.93 -5.69 6.90
CA ARG A 77 1.29 -6.49 8.07
C ARG A 77 0.68 -5.89 9.34
N LYS A 78 -0.01 -6.72 10.12
CA LYS A 78 -0.59 -6.38 11.44
C LYS A 78 0.45 -6.31 12.54
N ASP A 79 1.60 -6.97 12.38
CA ASP A 79 2.68 -7.03 13.37
C ASP A 79 3.62 -5.81 13.35
N ARG A 80 3.26 -4.74 12.64
CA ARG A 80 4.08 -3.53 12.54
C ARG A 80 4.26 -2.90 13.92
N THR A 81 5.35 -3.29 14.56
CA THR A 81 5.93 -2.67 15.74
C THR A 81 7.12 -1.83 15.27
N ASP A 82 6.97 -1.08 14.18
CA ASP A 82 8.05 -0.27 13.64
C ASP A 82 8.30 0.90 14.57
N ARG A 83 9.25 0.68 15.49
CA ARG A 83 9.90 1.69 16.31
C ARG A 83 10.42 2.81 15.40
N GLY A 84 9.62 3.87 15.30
CA GLY A 84 10.06 5.24 15.11
C GLY A 84 10.59 5.57 13.72
N THR A 85 9.71 6.06 12.84
CA THR A 85 10.08 7.19 11.95
C THR A 85 8.90 7.93 11.30
N CYS A 86 7.63 7.59 11.57
CA CYS A 86 6.50 8.35 11.03
C CYS A 86 6.37 9.72 11.76
N ARG A 87 7.20 10.69 11.37
CA ARG A 87 7.03 12.10 11.71
C ARG A 87 6.10 12.75 10.69
N GLN A 88 4.82 12.38 10.74
CA GLN A 88 3.64 13.22 10.44
C GLN A 88 2.45 12.38 9.94
N PRO A 89 1.21 12.74 10.32
CA PRO A 89 0.01 12.26 9.66
C PRO A 89 -0.10 12.84 8.25
N PHE A 90 -0.28 11.96 7.27
CA PHE A 90 -0.40 12.21 5.82
C PHE A 90 -1.60 13.09 5.40
N PHE A 91 -2.35 13.67 6.34
CA PHE A 91 -3.46 14.58 6.07
C PHE A 91 -3.59 15.57 7.22
N GLU A 92 -2.85 16.67 7.15
CA GLU A 92 -3.15 17.90 7.88
C GLU A 92 -2.86 19.10 6.98
N SER A 93 -3.89 19.55 6.26
CA SER A 93 -3.97 20.97 5.90
C SER A 93 -4.63 21.68 7.06
N ASN A 94 -3.81 22.18 7.99
CA ASN A 94 -3.94 23.53 8.53
C ASN A 94 -2.79 23.85 9.49
N GLU A 95 -2.11 24.93 9.16
CA GLU A 95 -1.04 25.58 9.91
C GLU A 95 -1.61 26.12 11.25
N ASN A 96 -0.77 26.12 12.29
CA ASN A 96 -0.93 26.70 13.64
C ASN A 96 -1.39 25.74 14.77
N ASP A 97 -0.43 25.08 15.44
CA ASP A 97 -0.15 25.23 16.88
C ASP A 97 0.93 24.21 17.29
N TYR A 98 2.21 24.58 17.17
CA TYR A 98 3.29 23.79 17.76
C TYR A 98 3.34 24.05 19.26
N LYS A 99 2.58 23.25 20.02
CA LYS A 99 2.87 23.01 21.43
C LYS A 99 3.31 21.57 21.64
N GLU A 100 4.64 21.45 21.71
CA GLU A 100 5.39 20.34 22.23
C GLU A 100 4.81 19.88 23.57
N LYS A 101 4.05 18.78 23.54
CA LYS A 101 3.71 18.00 24.73
C LYS A 101 3.99 16.54 24.45
N ASP A 102 4.92 16.05 25.24
CA ASP A 102 5.41 14.70 25.40
C ASP A 102 4.25 13.73 25.77
N PHE A 103 3.38 13.45 24.79
CA PHE A 103 2.29 12.51 24.92
C PHE A 103 2.75 11.16 24.37
N SER A 104 3.51 10.46 25.21
CA SER A 104 3.69 9.02 25.23
C SER A 104 3.90 8.38 23.85
N SER A 105 5.17 8.14 23.53
CA SER A 105 5.68 7.33 22.41
C SER A 105 5.06 5.92 22.27
N LYS A 106 4.13 5.53 23.14
CA LYS A 106 3.34 4.29 23.05
C LYS A 106 2.04 4.44 22.27
N THR A 107 1.42 5.62 22.22
CA THR A 107 0.13 5.82 21.55
C THR A 107 0.29 5.96 20.03
N LEU A 108 1.41 6.57 19.58
CA LEU A 108 1.73 6.73 18.15
C LEU A 108 2.01 5.40 17.42
N CYS A 109 2.53 4.40 18.13
CA CYS A 109 2.84 3.07 17.59
C CYS A 109 1.57 2.28 17.20
N CYS A 110 0.45 2.52 17.89
CA CYS A 110 -0.86 1.90 17.60
C CYS A 110 -1.59 2.60 16.43
N TYR A 111 -1.23 3.84 16.10
CA TYR A 111 -1.88 4.62 15.05
C TYR A 111 -1.36 4.34 13.65
N GLY A 112 -0.16 3.77 13.46
CA GLY A 112 0.42 3.58 12.12
C GLY A 112 -0.48 2.74 11.20
N LEU A 113 -0.89 1.56 11.65
CA LEU A 113 -1.79 0.69 10.88
C LEU A 113 -3.19 1.29 10.78
N ALA A 114 -3.73 1.86 11.87
CA ALA A 114 -5.05 2.48 11.86
C ALA A 114 -5.13 3.66 10.88
N MET A 115 -4.09 4.49 10.83
CA MET A 115 -3.97 5.60 9.88
C MET A 115 -3.84 5.10 8.45
N LEU A 116 -3.04 4.06 8.20
CA LEU A 116 -2.95 3.41 6.88
C LEU A 116 -4.31 2.92 6.40
N VAL A 117 -4.99 2.15 7.24
CA VAL A 117 -6.32 1.61 6.91
C VAL A 117 -7.30 2.76 6.66
N ARG A 118 -7.27 3.80 7.48
CA ARG A 118 -8.09 5.00 7.28
C ARG A 118 -7.79 5.69 5.95
N THR A 119 -6.52 5.89 5.62
CA THR A 119 -6.09 6.50 4.34
C THR A 119 -6.58 5.70 3.14
N PHE A 120 -6.40 4.38 3.15
CA PHE A 120 -6.87 3.55 2.05
C PHE A 120 -8.39 3.47 1.97
N MET A 121 -9.10 3.51 3.10
CA MET A 121 -10.57 3.63 3.07
C MET A 121 -11.03 4.94 2.43
N PHE A 122 -10.32 6.06 2.65
CA PHE A 122 -10.62 7.32 1.96
C PHE A 122 -10.36 7.26 0.44
N LEU A 123 -9.40 6.44 0.00
CA LEU A 123 -9.15 6.17 -1.42
C LEU A 123 -10.19 5.21 -2.04
N GLY A 124 -11.12 4.67 -1.24
CA GLY A 124 -12.17 3.76 -1.70
C GLY A 124 -11.87 2.27 -1.49
N PHE A 125 -10.78 1.93 -0.78
CA PHE A 125 -10.51 0.53 -0.44
C PHE A 125 -11.43 0.04 0.68
N SER A 126 -11.83 -1.22 0.61
CA SER A 126 -12.63 -1.91 1.62
C SER A 126 -11.82 -3.04 2.26
N VAL A 127 -12.02 -3.29 3.56
CA VAL A 127 -11.30 -4.38 4.24
C VAL A 127 -11.85 -5.73 3.77
N LEU A 128 -10.95 -6.65 3.37
CA LEU A 128 -11.33 -8.00 3.01
C LEU A 128 -11.32 -8.93 4.23
N PRO A 129 -12.34 -9.79 4.39
CA PRO A 129 -12.30 -10.84 5.40
C PRO A 129 -11.19 -11.85 5.06
N PRO A 130 -10.52 -12.44 6.08
CA PRO A 130 -9.42 -13.38 5.86
C PRO A 130 -9.86 -14.69 5.18
N THR A 131 -11.18 -14.96 5.16
CA THR A 131 -11.80 -16.12 4.52
C THR A 131 -12.19 -15.87 3.05
N HIS A 132 -11.87 -14.70 2.50
CA HIS A 132 -12.23 -14.35 1.13
C HIS A 132 -11.40 -15.12 0.10
N SER A 133 -12.00 -15.56 -1.00
CA SER A 133 -11.36 -16.35 -2.07
C SER A 133 -10.20 -15.65 -2.79
N LEU A 134 -10.09 -14.33 -2.63
CA LEU A 134 -9.00 -13.52 -3.16
C LEU A 134 -7.82 -13.40 -2.19
N VAL A 135 -7.98 -13.80 -0.93
CA VAL A 135 -6.88 -13.85 0.03
C VAL A 135 -6.15 -15.18 -0.17
N PRO A 136 -4.82 -15.18 -0.37
CA PRO A 136 -4.07 -16.41 -0.58
C PRO A 136 -4.25 -17.38 0.61
N PRO A 137 -4.62 -18.65 0.35
CA PRO A 137 -4.74 -19.66 1.41
C PRO A 137 -3.36 -19.90 2.03
N GLY A 138 -3.28 -19.81 3.37
CA GLY A 138 -2.00 -19.80 4.09
C GLY A 138 -1.46 -18.40 4.40
N SER A 139 -2.18 -17.33 4.05
CA SER A 139 -1.91 -16.02 4.63
C SER A 139 -2.15 -16.06 6.13
N ASP A 140 -1.08 -15.96 6.89
CA ASP A 140 -1.10 -15.88 8.35
C ASP A 140 -2.09 -14.82 8.85
N ALA A 141 -2.69 -15.06 10.03
CA ALA A 141 -3.58 -14.11 10.71
C ALA A 141 -2.96 -12.73 10.96
N GLY A 142 -1.63 -12.62 10.80
CA GLY A 142 -0.83 -11.42 10.93
C GLY A 142 -0.90 -10.45 9.74
N ASN A 143 -1.65 -10.73 8.67
CA ASN A 143 -1.84 -9.78 7.56
C ASN A 143 -3.29 -9.28 7.47
N LEU A 144 -3.44 -8.00 7.11
CA LEU A 144 -4.70 -7.35 6.76
C LEU A 144 -4.71 -7.09 5.26
N TYR A 145 -5.82 -7.41 4.60
CA TYR A 145 -5.99 -7.17 3.18
C TYR A 145 -7.08 -6.13 2.96
N MET A 146 -6.85 -5.24 2.01
CA MET A 146 -7.85 -4.28 1.56
C MET A 146 -8.02 -4.38 0.05
N LEU A 147 -9.26 -4.34 -0.42
CA LEU A 147 -9.65 -4.43 -1.82
C LEU A 147 -10.11 -3.08 -2.34
N TYR A 148 -9.58 -2.68 -3.49
CA TYR A 148 -10.12 -1.66 -4.35
C TYR A 148 -10.58 -2.29 -5.65
N VAL A 149 -11.85 -2.08 -5.97
CA VAL A 149 -12.44 -2.52 -7.24
C VAL A 149 -12.40 -1.31 -8.15
N ILE A 150 -11.76 -1.49 -9.30
CA ILE A 150 -11.70 -0.50 -10.38
C ILE A 150 -12.99 -0.60 -11.20
#